data_AF-A0A6I7N6S4-F1
#
_entry.id   AF-A0A6I7N6S4-F1
#
_cell.length_a   1.000
_cell.length_b   1.000
_cell.length_c   1.000
_cell.angle_alpha   90.00
_cell.angle_beta   90.00
_cell.angle_gamma   90.00
#
_symmetry.space_group_name_H-M   'P 1'
#
loop_
_entity.id
_entity.type
_entity.pdbx_description
1 polymer ?
#
loop_
_entity_poly.entity_id
_entity_poly.type
_entity_poly.pdbx_seq_one_letter_code
_entity_poly.pdbx_strand_id
1 'polypeptide(L)'
;MIDSEATDIGAQAEALITAGDLTTATELLQQALSDTPDDRLWLLLAGALASQDDFTAAAEALSRLQDKDANRQAINSIKAQISCRQQTLGLPARELLTQRLASNPADSEAQYQLALHDLAAQQPEQALPRLLQLLQTDRGYADNSPQRMLLETFDLLGNDHPLTIEYRRKLYQALY
;
A
#
# COMPACT_ATOMS: atom_id res chain seq x y z
N MET A 1 -39.93 6.05 -23.42
CA MET A 1 -39.36 5.21 -24.49
C MET A 1 -38.09 5.93 -24.91
N ILE A 2 -36.87 5.49 -24.64
CA ILE A 2 -36.21 4.31 -24.05
C ILE A 2 -34.89 4.98 -23.57
N ASP A 3 -34.50 4.94 -22.29
CA ASP A 3 -33.39 4.10 -21.82
C ASP A 3 -33.24 4.38 -20.31
N SER A 4 -33.88 3.57 -19.47
CA SER A 4 -33.63 3.55 -18.01
C SER A 4 -33.24 2.15 -17.55
N GLU A 5 -32.70 1.34 -18.47
CA GLU A 5 -32.29 -0.05 -18.25
C GLU A 5 -30.79 -0.31 -18.52
N ALA A 6 -30.02 0.73 -18.87
CA ALA A 6 -28.57 0.67 -18.70
C ALA A 6 -28.28 0.77 -17.20
N THR A 7 -28.27 -0.37 -16.52
CA THR A 7 -27.70 -0.52 -15.17
C THR A 7 -26.40 0.28 -15.16
N ASP A 8 -26.32 1.35 -14.39
CA ASP A 8 -25.15 2.22 -14.34
C ASP A 8 -23.95 1.35 -13.93
N ILE A 9 -23.16 0.95 -14.93
CA ILE A 9 -22.07 0.00 -14.74
C ILE A 9 -21.04 0.61 -13.79
N GLY A 10 -20.92 1.94 -13.78
CA GLY A 10 -20.12 2.67 -12.80
C GLY A 10 -20.62 2.42 -11.39
N ALA A 11 -21.92 2.61 -11.13
CA ALA A 11 -22.52 2.35 -9.82
C ALA A 11 -22.40 0.88 -9.39
N GLN A 12 -22.55 -0.06 -10.31
CA GLN A 12 -22.42 -1.49 -10.02
C GLN A 12 -20.96 -1.87 -9.69
N ALA A 13 -19.99 -1.33 -10.43
CA ALA A 13 -18.58 -1.50 -10.15
C ALA A 13 -18.18 -0.86 -8.81
N GLU A 14 -18.69 0.33 -8.50
CA GLU A 14 -18.47 0.99 -7.19
C GLU A 14 -19.02 0.14 -6.03
N ALA A 15 -20.19 -0.48 -6.21
CA ALA A 15 -20.75 -1.39 -5.22
C ALA A 15 -19.87 -2.63 -5.01
N LEU A 16 -19.34 -3.23 -6.09
CA LEU A 16 -18.42 -4.37 -6.02
C LEU A 16 -17.08 -3.99 -5.35
N ILE A 17 -16.52 -2.83 -5.68
CA ILE A 17 -15.31 -2.30 -5.04
C ILE A 17 -15.55 -2.12 -3.54
N THR A 18 -16.70 -1.55 -3.17
CA THR A 18 -17.08 -1.36 -1.76
C THR A 18 -17.29 -2.69 -1.04
N ALA A 19 -17.79 -3.71 -1.74
CA ALA A 19 -17.92 -5.07 -1.24
C ALA A 19 -16.57 -5.82 -1.14
N GLY A 20 -15.47 -5.23 -1.61
CA GLY A 20 -14.14 -5.85 -1.65
C GLY A 20 -13.95 -6.81 -2.82
N ASP A 21 -14.94 -6.94 -3.71
CA ASP A 21 -14.91 -7.84 -4.86
C ASP A 21 -14.26 -7.13 -6.06
N LEU A 22 -12.98 -6.79 -5.89
CA LEU A 22 -12.23 -5.99 -6.86
C LEU A 22 -12.09 -6.71 -8.20
N THR A 23 -11.97 -8.04 -8.20
CA THR A 23 -11.77 -8.85 -9.41
C THR A 23 -13.00 -8.78 -10.32
N THR A 24 -14.18 -9.00 -9.74
CA THR A 24 -15.44 -8.90 -10.49
C THR A 24 -15.68 -7.46 -10.96
N ALA A 25 -15.30 -6.46 -10.16
CA ALA A 25 -15.40 -5.05 -10.54
C ALA A 25 -14.50 -4.71 -11.75
N THR A 26 -13.25 -5.16 -11.76
CA THR A 26 -12.31 -4.87 -12.86
C THR A 26 -12.74 -5.55 -14.15
N GLU A 27 -13.21 -6.80 -14.10
CA GLU A 27 -13.74 -7.52 -15.27
C GLU A 27 -14.96 -6.80 -15.87
N LEU A 28 -15.91 -6.41 -15.01
CA LEU A 28 -17.12 -5.68 -15.41
C LEU A 28 -16.77 -4.35 -16.09
N LEU A 29 -15.84 -3.59 -15.50
CA LEU A 29 -15.39 -2.31 -16.04
C LEU A 29 -14.65 -2.48 -17.38
N GLN A 30 -13.78 -3.47 -17.52
CA GLN A 30 -13.08 -3.76 -18.77
C GLN A 30 -14.04 -4.14 -19.90
N GLN A 31 -15.07 -4.94 -19.59
CA GLN A 31 -16.10 -5.31 -20.55
C GLN A 31 -16.90 -4.09 -21.00
N ALA A 32 -17.30 -3.23 -20.06
CA ALA A 32 -18.03 -2.00 -20.37
C ALA A 32 -17.21 -1.01 -21.20
N LEU A 33 -15.93 -0.84 -20.86
CA LEU A 33 -14.99 0.02 -21.58
C LEU A 33 -14.67 -0.47 -22.99
N SER A 34 -14.85 -1.76 -23.26
CA SER A 34 -14.69 -2.35 -24.59
C SER A 34 -15.85 -1.98 -25.52
N ASP A 35 -17.05 -1.81 -24.97
CA ASP A 35 -18.25 -1.44 -25.70
C ASP A 35 -18.38 0.09 -25.83
N THR A 36 -18.28 0.79 -24.70
CA THR A 36 -18.36 2.25 -24.62
C THR A 36 -17.17 2.80 -23.82
N PRO A 37 -16.16 3.37 -24.50
CA PRO A 37 -15.03 4.00 -23.82
C PRO A 37 -15.50 5.26 -23.08
N ASP A 38 -15.31 5.28 -21.76
CA ASP A 38 -15.73 6.37 -20.89
C ASP A 38 -14.67 6.69 -19.83
N ASP A 39 -14.40 7.98 -19.63
CA ASP A 39 -13.34 8.42 -18.72
C ASP A 39 -13.65 8.13 -17.25
N ARG A 40 -14.92 8.19 -16.83
CA ARG A 40 -15.33 7.85 -15.47
C ARG A 40 -15.11 6.36 -15.21
N LEU A 41 -15.44 5.49 -16.17
CA LEU A 41 -15.19 4.06 -16.06
C LEU A 41 -13.69 3.73 -16.04
N TRP A 42 -12.87 4.42 -16.85
CA TRP A 42 -11.41 4.28 -16.81
C TRP A 42 -10.82 4.69 -15.46
N LEU A 43 -11.33 5.75 -14.84
CA LEU A 43 -10.92 6.17 -13.49
C LEU A 43 -11.27 5.13 -12.42
N LEU A 44 -12.50 4.58 -12.48
CA LEU A 44 -12.92 3.51 -11.58
C LEU A 44 -12.05 2.26 -11.75
N LEU A 45 -11.74 1.89 -12.99
CA LEU A 45 -10.88 0.74 -13.29
C LEU A 45 -9.47 0.97 -12.75
N ALA A 46 -8.89 2.15 -12.98
CA ALA A 46 -7.57 2.50 -12.47
C ALA A 46 -7.50 2.46 -10.95
N GLY A 47 -8.55 2.94 -10.25
CA GLY A 47 -8.63 2.87 -8.79
C GLY A 47 -8.76 1.44 -8.25
N ALA A 48 -9.57 0.61 -8.91
CA ALA A 48 -9.73 -0.80 -8.54
C ALA A 48 -8.42 -1.60 -8.76
N LEU A 49 -7.75 -1.41 -9.91
CA LEU A 49 -6.46 -2.02 -10.22
C LEU A 49 -5.36 -1.56 -9.26
N ALA A 50 -5.31 -0.27 -8.94
CA ALA A 50 -4.39 0.25 -7.92
C ALA A 50 -4.65 -0.36 -6.54
N SER A 51 -5.91 -0.68 -6.23
CA SER A 51 -6.30 -1.36 -4.99
C SER A 51 -5.90 -2.84 -4.96
N GLN A 52 -5.80 -3.48 -6.14
CA GLN A 52 -5.29 -4.83 -6.34
C GLN A 52 -3.76 -4.93 -6.46
N ASP A 53 -3.05 -3.81 -6.27
CA ASP A 53 -1.60 -3.71 -6.48
C ASP A 53 -1.14 -3.96 -7.93
N ASP A 54 -2.05 -3.97 -8.91
CA ASP A 54 -1.73 -4.00 -10.33
C ASP A 54 -1.46 -2.58 -10.85
N PHE A 55 -0.33 -2.03 -10.43
CA PHE A 55 0.08 -0.66 -10.75
C PHE A 55 0.33 -0.45 -12.24
N THR A 56 0.78 -1.49 -12.94
CA THR A 56 1.03 -1.44 -14.38
C THR A 56 -0.29 -1.28 -15.13
N ALA A 57 -1.28 -2.12 -14.84
CA ALA A 57 -2.59 -2.01 -15.46
C ALA A 57 -3.31 -0.71 -15.04
N ALA A 58 -3.17 -0.27 -13.78
CA ALA A 58 -3.74 0.99 -13.32
C ALA A 58 -3.16 2.21 -14.07
N ALA A 59 -1.84 2.23 -14.29
CA ALA A 59 -1.18 3.28 -15.07
C ALA A 59 -1.61 3.24 -16.55
N GLU A 60 -1.78 2.05 -17.12
CA GLU A 60 -2.30 1.90 -18.48
C GLU A 60 -3.73 2.46 -18.58
N ALA A 61 -4.62 2.12 -17.64
CA ALA A 61 -5.98 2.63 -17.59
C ALA A 61 -6.03 4.18 -17.56
N LEU A 62 -5.20 4.83 -16.73
CA LEU A 62 -5.08 6.29 -16.71
C LEU A 62 -4.55 6.88 -18.02
N SER A 63 -3.76 6.10 -18.78
CA SER A 63 -3.22 6.56 -20.06
C SER A 63 -4.29 6.60 -21.17
N ARG A 64 -5.35 5.79 -21.04
CA ARG A 64 -6.49 5.66 -21.97
C ARG A 64 -7.54 6.77 -21.84
N LEU A 65 -7.49 7.55 -20.76
CA LEU A 65 -8.37 8.71 -20.55
C LEU A 65 -8.27 9.69 -21.72
N GLN A 66 -9.42 10.10 -22.24
CA GLN A 66 -9.54 11.04 -23.36
C GLN A 66 -9.34 12.48 -22.88
N ASP A 67 -9.99 12.88 -21.78
CA ASP A 67 -9.85 14.20 -21.18
C ASP A 67 -9.05 14.13 -19.86
N LYS A 68 -7.72 14.17 -20.01
CA LYS A 68 -6.79 14.14 -18.87
C LYS A 68 -6.81 15.43 -18.06
N ASP A 69 -7.17 16.55 -18.68
CA ASP A 69 -7.19 17.86 -18.01
C ASP A 69 -8.41 17.99 -17.11
N ALA A 70 -9.59 17.57 -17.57
CA ALA A 70 -10.79 17.49 -16.74
C ALA A 70 -10.62 16.53 -15.55
N ASN A 71 -9.92 15.42 -15.77
CA ASN A 71 -9.72 14.37 -14.77
C ASN A 71 -8.42 14.50 -13.96
N ARG A 72 -7.69 15.62 -14.09
CA ARG A 72 -6.35 15.79 -13.52
C ARG A 72 -6.28 15.52 -12.02
N GLN A 73 -7.29 15.96 -11.28
CA GLN A 73 -7.35 15.74 -9.84
C GLN A 73 -7.46 14.24 -9.50
N ALA A 74 -8.37 13.51 -10.16
CA ALA A 74 -8.57 12.08 -9.95
C ALA A 74 -7.31 11.28 -10.36
N ILE A 75 -6.71 11.63 -11.51
CA ILE A 75 -5.44 11.04 -11.98
C ILE A 75 -4.35 11.22 -10.94
N ASN A 76 -4.19 12.43 -10.39
CA ASN A 76 -3.16 12.71 -9.38
C ASN A 76 -3.41 11.94 -8.08
N SER A 77 -4.67 11.84 -7.64
CA SER A 77 -5.02 11.04 -6.46
C SER A 77 -4.69 9.55 -6.65
N ILE A 78 -4.98 8.97 -7.82
CA ILE A 78 -4.66 7.57 -8.10
C ILE A 78 -3.15 7.39 -8.23
N LYS A 79 -2.43 8.29 -8.92
CA LYS A 79 -0.97 8.24 -9.01
C LYS A 79 -0.28 8.36 -7.65
N ALA A 80 -0.80 9.20 -6.76
CA ALA A 80 -0.29 9.31 -5.40
C ALA A 80 -0.48 7.99 -4.63
N GLN A 81 -1.68 7.37 -4.73
CA GLN A 81 -1.94 6.06 -4.14
C GLN A 81 -1.01 4.99 -4.69
N ILE A 82 -0.85 4.93 -6.02
CA ILE A 82 0.07 4.03 -6.70
C ILE A 82 1.50 4.28 -6.19
N SER A 83 2.00 5.51 -6.18
CA SER A 83 3.37 5.81 -5.74
C SER A 83 3.60 5.39 -4.28
N CYS A 84 2.65 5.64 -3.38
CA CYS A 84 2.75 5.19 -1.98
C CYS A 84 2.80 3.66 -1.87
N ARG A 85 2.03 2.93 -2.67
CA ARG A 85 2.05 1.46 -2.66
C ARG A 85 3.22 0.87 -3.45
N GLN A 86 3.70 1.55 -4.49
CA GLN A 86 4.89 1.14 -5.24
C GLN A 86 6.17 1.25 -4.40
N GLN A 87 6.20 2.16 -3.43
CA GLN A 87 7.29 2.22 -2.46
C GLN A 87 7.34 0.99 -1.53
N THR A 88 6.30 0.15 -1.55
CA THR A 88 6.18 -1.07 -0.74
C THR A 88 6.02 -2.33 -1.59
N LEU A 89 6.25 -2.21 -2.92
CA LEU A 89 6.20 -3.32 -3.87
C LEU A 89 7.14 -4.46 -3.45
N GLY A 90 6.57 -5.65 -3.23
CA GLY A 90 7.26 -6.83 -2.71
C GLY A 90 6.94 -7.14 -1.25
N LEU A 91 6.25 -6.26 -0.54
CA LEU A 91 5.71 -6.50 0.80
C LEU A 91 4.19 -6.73 0.71
N PRO A 92 3.60 -7.59 1.57
CA PRO A 92 2.15 -7.75 1.62
C PRO A 92 1.47 -6.43 2.02
N ALA A 93 0.22 -6.23 1.61
CA ALA A 93 -0.55 -5.03 1.97
C ALA A 93 -0.57 -4.78 3.48
N ARG A 94 -0.45 -3.52 3.90
CA ARG A 94 -0.42 -3.12 5.32
C ARG A 94 -1.63 -3.65 6.08
N GLU A 95 -2.81 -3.65 5.45
CA GLU A 95 -4.05 -4.17 6.02
C GLU A 95 -3.96 -5.67 6.30
N LEU A 96 -3.42 -6.45 5.35
CA LEU A 96 -3.23 -7.89 5.51
C LEU A 96 -2.23 -8.20 6.62
N LEU A 97 -1.14 -7.43 6.71
CA LEU A 97 -0.17 -7.56 7.81
C LEU A 97 -0.79 -7.22 9.17
N THR A 98 -1.62 -6.18 9.22
CA THR A 98 -2.34 -5.78 10.43
C THR A 98 -3.34 -6.86 10.86
N GLN A 99 -4.05 -7.47 9.92
CA GLN A 99 -4.94 -8.61 10.19
C GLN A 99 -4.17 -9.85 10.66
N ARG A 100 -3.01 -10.14 10.06
CA ARG A 100 -2.10 -11.21 10.51
C ARG A 100 -1.67 -10.97 11.95
N LEU A 101 -1.26 -9.75 12.30
CA LEU A 101 -0.86 -9.42 13.68
C LEU A 101 -2.02 -9.39 14.66
N ALA A 102 -3.23 -9.02 14.22
CA ALA A 102 -4.43 -9.09 15.06
C ALA A 102 -4.74 -10.56 15.43
N SER A 103 -4.49 -11.49 14.52
CA SER A 103 -4.72 -12.93 14.74
C SER A 103 -3.53 -13.62 15.42
N ASN A 104 -2.31 -13.18 15.11
CA ASN A 104 -1.06 -13.68 15.67
C ASN A 104 -0.09 -12.51 15.97
N PRO A 105 -0.17 -11.91 17.17
CA PRO A 105 0.69 -10.79 17.54
C PRO A 105 2.18 -11.12 17.57
N ALA A 106 2.55 -12.42 17.61
CA ALA A 106 3.91 -12.91 17.62
C ALA A 106 4.45 -13.25 16.22
N ASP A 107 3.74 -12.87 15.14
CA ASP A 107 4.20 -13.06 13.76
C ASP A 107 5.38 -12.12 13.45
N SER A 108 6.60 -12.64 13.64
CA SER A 108 7.86 -11.93 13.38
C SER A 108 7.95 -11.38 11.96
N GLU A 109 7.42 -12.13 10.98
CA GLU A 109 7.42 -11.72 9.57
C GLU A 109 6.51 -10.53 9.34
N ALA A 110 5.27 -10.60 9.85
CA ALA A 110 4.32 -9.51 9.68
C ALA A 110 4.76 -8.23 10.40
N GLN A 111 5.39 -8.35 11.59
CA GLN A 111 5.98 -7.21 12.29
C GLN A 111 7.11 -6.55 11.48
N TYR A 112 8.02 -7.36 10.93
CA TYR A 112 9.13 -6.86 10.12
C TYR A 112 8.63 -6.16 8.85
N GLN A 113 7.70 -6.79 8.13
CA GLN A 113 7.14 -6.23 6.90
C GLN A 113 6.38 -4.92 7.17
N LEU A 114 5.65 -4.80 8.29
CA LEU A 114 5.04 -3.52 8.68
C LEU A 114 6.07 -2.44 8.97
N ALA A 115 7.17 -2.77 9.62
CA ALA A 115 8.23 -1.79 9.86
C ALA A 115 8.84 -1.29 8.55
N LEU A 116 8.99 -2.15 7.54
CA LEU A 116 9.44 -1.74 6.20
C LEU A 116 8.42 -0.80 5.52
N HIS A 117 7.11 -1.07 5.68
CA HIS A 117 6.07 -0.14 5.22
C HIS A 117 6.21 1.24 5.87
N ASP A 118 6.44 1.30 7.18
CA ASP A 118 6.63 2.58 7.88
C ASP A 118 7.89 3.31 7.42
N LEU A 119 8.99 2.60 7.16
CA LEU A 119 10.22 3.19 6.63
C LEU A 119 10.05 3.72 5.21
N ALA A 120 9.36 2.97 4.35
CA ALA A 120 9.02 3.40 3.00
C ALA A 120 8.13 4.65 3.01
N ALA A 121 7.25 4.77 4.00
CA ALA A 121 6.42 5.94 4.25
C ALA A 121 7.15 7.10 4.95
N GLN A 122 8.47 7.01 5.14
CA GLN A 122 9.30 7.99 5.87
C GLN A 122 8.81 8.26 7.30
N GLN A 123 8.27 7.24 7.97
CA GLN A 123 7.75 7.28 9.34
C GLN A 123 8.62 6.43 10.30
N PRO A 124 9.89 6.83 10.54
CA PRO A 124 10.82 6.06 11.37
C PRO A 124 10.35 5.98 12.83
N GLU A 125 9.61 6.96 13.31
CA GLU A 125 9.01 6.95 14.66
C GLU A 125 8.09 5.74 14.90
N GLN A 126 7.47 5.22 13.83
CA GLN A 126 6.61 4.04 13.85
C GLN A 126 7.40 2.75 13.56
N ALA A 127 8.39 2.81 12.67
CA ALA A 127 9.22 1.66 12.31
C ALA A 127 10.15 1.19 13.43
N LEU A 128 10.87 2.13 14.05
CA LEU A 128 11.89 1.85 15.08
C LEU A 128 11.37 1.03 16.28
N PRO A 129 10.21 1.33 16.89
CA PRO A 129 9.70 0.53 17.99
C PRO A 129 9.29 -0.88 17.55
N ARG A 130 8.76 -1.06 16.33
CA ARG A 130 8.42 -2.39 15.78
C ARG A 130 9.66 -3.25 15.58
N LEU A 131 10.72 -2.70 14.97
CA LEU A 131 11.99 -3.41 14.78
C LEU A 131 12.65 -3.77 16.11
N LEU A 132 12.58 -2.88 17.10
CA LEU A 132 13.12 -3.13 18.43
C LEU A 132 12.34 -4.22 19.17
N GLN A 133 11.00 -4.19 19.10
CA GLN A 133 10.16 -5.24 19.68
C GLN A 133 10.47 -6.60 19.04
N LEU A 134 10.56 -6.64 17.70
CA LEU A 134 10.92 -7.83 16.96
C LEU A 134 12.29 -8.37 17.39
N LEU A 135 13.27 -7.50 17.59
CA LEU A 135 14.58 -7.91 18.12
C LEU A 135 14.49 -8.47 19.55
N GLN A 136 13.56 -8.00 20.39
CA GLN A 136 13.38 -8.52 21.74
C GLN A 136 12.65 -9.87 21.75
N THR A 137 11.69 -10.08 20.85
CA THR A 137 10.90 -11.32 20.77
C THR A 137 11.59 -12.41 19.97
N ASP A 138 12.26 -12.06 18.86
CA ASP A 138 12.90 -12.97 17.92
C ASP A 138 14.21 -12.38 17.38
N ARG A 139 15.26 -12.41 18.21
CA ARG A 139 16.60 -11.87 17.88
C ARG A 139 17.16 -12.43 16.56
N GLY A 140 16.88 -13.70 16.26
CA GLY A 140 17.44 -14.40 15.11
C GLY A 140 16.67 -14.20 13.81
N TYR A 141 15.54 -13.47 13.84
CA TYR A 141 14.67 -13.33 12.69
C TYR A 141 15.43 -12.80 11.46
N ALA A 142 15.32 -13.56 10.35
CA ALA A 142 15.95 -13.27 9.07
C ALA A 142 17.43 -12.83 9.18
N ASP A 143 18.29 -13.62 9.85
CA ASP A 143 19.73 -13.35 9.98
C ASP A 143 20.04 -11.99 10.63
N ASN A 144 19.30 -11.62 11.69
CA ASN A 144 19.39 -10.31 12.37
C ASN A 144 19.03 -9.13 11.45
N SER A 145 18.17 -9.34 10.45
CA SER A 145 17.64 -8.25 9.60
C SER A 145 17.01 -7.08 10.38
N PRO A 146 16.31 -7.27 11.51
CA PRO A 146 15.76 -6.15 12.28
C PRO A 146 16.85 -5.22 12.84
N GLN A 147 17.97 -5.80 13.32
CA GLN A 147 19.11 -5.03 13.81
C GLN A 147 19.76 -4.23 12.69
N ARG A 148 19.97 -4.85 11.53
CA ARG A 148 20.54 -4.18 10.35
C ARG A 148 19.69 -3.00 9.92
N MET A 149 18.38 -3.21 9.82
CA MET A 149 17.42 -2.18 9.42
C MET A 149 17.38 -1.01 10.41
N LEU A 150 17.47 -1.27 11.72
CA LEU A 150 17.62 -0.20 12.73
C LEU A 150 18.86 0.65 12.47
N LEU A 151 20.01 0.02 12.22
CA LEU A 151 21.27 0.71 11.95
C LEU A 151 21.20 1.53 10.64
N GLU A 152 20.63 0.98 9.57
CA GLU A 152 20.41 1.70 8.30
C GLU A 152 19.47 2.89 8.49
N THR A 153 18.41 2.73 9.28
CA THR A 153 17.47 3.83 9.60
C THR A 153 18.18 4.95 10.37
N PHE A 154 19.07 4.61 11.31
CA PHE A 154 19.86 5.60 12.04
C PHE A 154 20.83 6.37 11.13
N ASP A 155 21.43 5.68 10.15
CA ASP A 155 22.32 6.30 9.16
C ASP A 155 21.56 7.28 8.27
N LEU A 156 20.37 6.89 7.81
CA LEU A 156 19.47 7.74 7.01
C LEU A 156 18.98 8.98 7.77
N LEU A 157 18.65 8.84 9.05
CA LEU A 157 18.20 9.95 9.91
C LEU A 157 19.34 10.88 10.34
N GLY A 158 20.56 10.34 10.44
CA GLY A 158 21.72 11.02 10.98
C GLY A 158 21.91 10.78 12.49
N ASN A 159 23.18 10.88 12.92
CA ASN A 159 23.60 10.60 14.29
C ASN A 159 23.02 11.58 15.34
N ASP A 160 22.77 12.83 14.96
CA ASP A 160 22.24 13.88 15.85
C ASP A 160 20.71 13.86 15.95
N HIS A 161 20.02 12.99 15.20
CA HIS A 161 18.57 12.91 15.22
C HIS A 161 18.08 12.37 16.58
N PRO A 162 17.06 12.98 17.21
CA PRO A 162 16.58 12.57 18.54
C PRO A 162 16.14 11.10 18.58
N LEU A 163 15.45 10.63 17.53
CA LEU A 163 15.08 9.21 17.40
C LEU A 163 16.31 8.29 17.35
N THR A 164 17.35 8.65 16.60
CA THR A 164 18.59 7.86 16.52
C THR A 164 19.23 7.71 17.89
N ILE A 165 19.35 8.81 18.65
CA ILE A 165 19.96 8.82 19.99
C ILE A 165 19.16 7.94 20.96
N GLU A 166 17.83 8.09 20.97
CA GLU A 166 16.94 7.32 21.85
C GLU A 166 16.99 5.83 21.54
N TYR A 167 16.79 5.46 20.27
CA TYR A 167 16.66 4.07 19.87
C TYR A 167 18.01 3.34 19.82
N ARG A 168 19.15 4.02 19.60
CA ARG A 168 20.48 3.40 19.82
C ARG A 168 20.63 2.92 21.26
N ARG A 169 20.27 3.76 22.23
CA ARG A 169 20.38 3.39 23.65
C ARG A 169 19.51 2.17 23.97
N LYS A 170 18.28 2.15 23.46
CA LYS A 170 17.35 1.01 23.60
C LYS A 170 17.86 -0.25 22.89
N LEU A 171 18.47 -0.12 21.72
CA LEU A 171 19.08 -1.24 20.99
C LEU A 171 20.20 -1.89 21.81
N TYR A 172 21.11 -1.10 22.38
CA TYR A 172 22.16 -1.63 23.25
C TYR A 172 21.58 -2.35 24.47
N GLN A 173 20.55 -1.78 25.11
CA GLN A 173 19.87 -2.42 26.24
C GLN A 173 19.16 -3.73 25.86
N ALA A 174 18.67 -3.83 24.63
CA ALA A 174 18.01 -5.04 24.14
C ALA A 174 18.99 -6.14 23.71
N LEU A 175 20.29 -5.83 23.54
CA LEU A 175 21.33 -6.78 23.14
C LEU A 175 22.13 -7.34 24.32
N TYR A 176 22.30 -6.55 25.39
CA TYR A 176 22.91 -6.95 26.67
C TYR A 176 21.93 -7.69 27.58
#